data_AF-A0AA36CEN3-F1
#
_entry.id   AF-A0AA36CEN3-F1
#
_cell.length_a   1.000
_cell.length_b   1.000
_cell.length_c   1.000
_cell.angle_alpha   90.00
_cell.angle_beta   90.00
_cell.angle_gamma   90.00
#
_symmetry.space_group_name_H-M   'P 1'
#
loop_
_entity.id
_entity.type
_entity.pdbx_description
1 polymer ?
#
loop_
_entity_poly.entity_id
_entity_poly.type
_entity_poly.pdbx_seq_one_letter_code
_entity_poly.pdbx_strand_id
1 'polypeptide(L)'
;MSDFSFFVDTSREIPLDTNSGMFSVMEWVTVVGAVVNLFGLFVIVFHTPSSMKTYGRALSAYQVISLLADGLVGSGLAPYLIFPVPGGLPVGWMWQFGLTTQLQIFLGFVFIGHMVTLIVTMFVVRHQTIMPGDNILKMRPSIRLGFYSFMQVWPYLHFGIMFFFVFSNDDQPKKYPIFRQFILVPRFYAFSDEAGILILINVSVWVVIVVVIVGGAILTSFYILESRRDQISVRTFKLQRKWIHKCILQVSIPMITILTPILGGVYIFVTKTVAMFGLIPTAELILSLHGSLSTTVTLMLYRPYYAYVEQIELAEFPKLNSCYYKVLAEPPPTNTCFHAEVAPVKIPAEYPFAPPVVTITKYIHHPAVALTGEVNLPCLDPKNWKPTITLKEVLGEVALRIAEPNQQDAVRPELANALAKDRKDFFRMAPYQVANPGFQLLGRHTCSHF
;
A
#
# COMPACT_ATOMS: atom_id res chain seq x y z
N MET A 1 42.45 -0.53 30.62
CA MET A 1 43.35 0.20 29.69
C MET A 1 44.21 -0.85 29.02
N SER A 2 43.78 -1.33 27.86
CA SER A 2 44.56 -2.22 26.99
C SER A 2 44.39 -1.69 25.58
N ASP A 3 45.54 -1.46 24.95
CA ASP A 3 45.79 -0.75 23.70
C ASP A 3 44.71 -0.85 22.60
N PHE A 4 44.08 0.30 22.33
CA PHE A 4 43.21 0.55 21.18
C PHE A 4 44.01 0.80 19.87
N SER A 5 45.34 0.68 19.91
CA SER A 5 46.24 1.01 18.80
C SER A 5 46.32 -0.06 17.71
N PHE A 6 45.78 -1.26 17.93
CA PHE A 6 45.98 -2.39 17.00
C PHE A 6 44.82 -2.66 16.02
N PHE A 7 43.65 -2.02 16.19
CA PHE A 7 42.46 -2.29 15.35
C PHE A 7 41.95 -1.10 14.52
N VAL A 8 42.56 0.07 14.67
CA VAL A 8 42.24 1.24 13.83
C VAL A 8 43.45 1.51 12.97
N ASP A 9 43.46 0.93 11.77
CA ASP A 9 44.35 1.38 10.71
C ASP A 9 44.00 2.84 10.39
N THR A 10 44.71 3.76 11.04
CA THR A 10 44.53 5.22 10.95
C THR A 10 45.08 5.78 9.64
N SER A 11 45.65 4.93 8.76
CA SER A 11 46.23 5.34 7.48
C SER A 11 45.25 5.32 6.32
N ARG A 12 44.08 4.67 6.46
CA ARG A 12 43.01 4.80 5.49
C ARG A 12 42.25 6.08 5.77
N GLU A 13 42.57 7.13 5.00
CA GLU A 13 41.65 8.25 4.80
C GLU A 13 40.25 7.68 4.57
N ILE A 14 39.29 8.02 5.44
CA ILE A 14 37.89 7.69 5.17
C ILE A 14 37.57 8.45 3.90
N PRO A 15 37.33 7.79 2.76
CA PRO A 15 37.14 8.51 1.52
C PRO A 15 35.79 9.23 1.63
N LEU A 16 35.86 10.53 1.87
CA LEU A 16 34.70 11.43 1.82
C LEU A 16 34.01 11.34 0.44
N ASP A 17 34.78 11.02 -0.61
CA ASP A 17 34.31 10.89 -1.99
C ASP A 17 33.33 9.73 -2.22
N THR A 18 33.51 8.56 -1.58
CA THR A 18 32.58 7.42 -1.75
C THR A 18 31.19 7.72 -1.18
N ASN A 19 31.09 8.68 -0.26
CA ASN A 19 29.85 9.05 0.42
C ASN A 19 29.08 10.17 -0.30
N SER A 20 29.73 10.92 -1.20
CA SER A 20 29.04 11.89 -2.08
C SER A 20 28.02 11.20 -3.00
N GLY A 21 28.38 10.03 -3.53
CA GLY A 21 27.48 9.20 -4.34
C GLY A 21 26.32 8.64 -3.51
N MET A 22 26.59 8.16 -2.29
CA MET A 22 25.54 7.61 -1.42
C MET A 22 24.55 8.69 -0.96
N PHE A 23 25.04 9.87 -0.59
CA PHE A 23 24.18 11.02 -0.27
C PHE A 23 23.29 11.40 -1.45
N SER A 24 23.87 11.47 -2.66
CA SER A 24 23.10 11.72 -3.90
C SER A 24 22.02 10.65 -4.11
N VAL A 25 22.33 9.37 -3.88
CA VAL A 25 21.36 8.27 -3.97
C VAL A 25 20.23 8.45 -2.95
N MET A 26 20.56 8.81 -1.71
CA MET A 26 19.57 9.04 -0.66
C MET A 26 18.64 10.22 -0.98
N GLU A 27 19.17 11.30 -1.56
CA GLU A 27 18.34 12.43 -2.01
C GLU A 27 17.37 11.99 -3.11
N TRP A 28 17.84 11.27 -4.13
CA TRP A 28 16.98 10.75 -5.19
C TRP A 28 15.92 9.78 -4.65
N VAL A 29 16.30 8.89 -3.74
CA VAL A 29 15.38 7.98 -3.08
C VAL A 29 14.33 8.73 -2.25
N THR A 30 14.74 9.79 -1.56
CA THR A 30 13.83 10.65 -0.79
C THR A 30 12.84 11.36 -1.71
N VAL A 31 13.29 11.86 -2.87
CA VAL A 31 12.42 12.50 -3.87
C VAL A 31 11.41 11.50 -4.44
N VAL A 32 11.87 10.33 -4.89
CA VAL A 32 10.99 9.27 -5.42
C VAL A 32 10.02 8.81 -4.34
N GLY A 33 10.50 8.58 -3.12
CA GLY A 33 9.70 8.21 -1.97
C GLY A 33 8.64 9.25 -1.64
N ALA A 34 8.98 10.55 -1.72
CA ALA A 34 8.03 11.64 -1.51
C ALA A 34 6.92 11.64 -2.55
N VAL A 35 7.21 11.39 -3.83
CA VAL A 35 6.19 11.26 -4.88
C VAL A 35 5.22 10.12 -4.56
N VAL A 36 5.74 8.95 -4.20
CA VAL A 36 4.92 7.78 -3.83
C VAL A 36 4.06 8.07 -2.59
N ASN A 37 4.66 8.66 -1.56
CA ASN A 37 3.98 9.00 -0.30
C ASN A 37 2.90 10.08 -0.48
N LEU A 38 3.16 11.11 -1.30
CA LEU A 38 2.17 12.15 -1.62
C LEU A 38 1.00 11.60 -2.42
N PHE A 39 1.28 10.78 -3.44
CA PHE A 39 0.24 10.07 -4.19
C PHE A 39 -0.58 9.16 -3.26
N GLY A 40 0.09 8.37 -2.43
CA GLY A 40 -0.60 7.51 -1.47
C GLY A 40 -1.45 8.28 -0.46
N LEU A 41 -0.94 9.40 0.06
CA LEU A 41 -1.69 10.29 0.94
C LEU A 41 -2.93 10.85 0.24
N PHE A 42 -2.80 11.29 -1.02
CA PHE A 42 -3.92 11.75 -1.84
C PHE A 42 -4.99 10.63 -1.96
N VAL A 43 -4.60 9.42 -2.35
CA VAL A 43 -5.53 8.29 -2.47
C VAL A 43 -6.21 8.01 -1.14
N ILE A 44 -5.47 7.98 -0.03
CA ILE A 44 -6.03 7.69 1.29
C ILE A 44 -7.00 8.79 1.73
N VAL A 45 -6.66 10.06 1.59
CA VAL A 45 -7.50 11.18 2.04
C VAL A 45 -8.82 11.23 1.26
N PHE A 46 -8.76 11.07 -0.06
CA PHE A 46 -9.93 11.27 -0.92
C PHE A 46 -10.74 9.99 -1.19
N HIS A 47 -10.13 8.80 -1.11
CA HIS A 47 -10.79 7.53 -1.44
C HIS A 47 -11.02 6.61 -0.21
N THR A 48 -10.85 7.12 1.01
CA THR A 48 -11.27 6.40 2.23
C THR A 48 -12.81 6.36 2.31
N PRO A 49 -13.45 5.17 2.34
CA PRO A 49 -14.90 5.07 2.49
C PRO A 49 -15.34 5.35 3.93
N SER A 50 -16.59 5.81 4.07
CA SER A 50 -17.20 6.16 5.37
C SER A 50 -17.13 5.03 6.41
N SER A 51 -17.14 3.77 5.97
CA SER A 51 -17.06 2.58 6.84
C SER A 51 -15.74 2.44 7.62
N MET A 52 -14.67 3.09 7.16
CA MET A 52 -13.36 3.08 7.82
C MET A 52 -12.80 4.48 8.10
N LYS A 53 -13.65 5.51 8.09
CA LYS A 53 -13.22 6.92 8.19
C LYS A 53 -12.31 7.22 9.39
N THR A 54 -12.61 6.66 10.57
CA THR A 54 -11.77 6.83 11.77
C THR A 54 -10.37 6.25 11.58
N TYR A 55 -10.28 5.06 10.97
CA TYR A 55 -9.01 4.44 10.68
C TYR A 55 -8.29 5.15 9.52
N GLY A 56 -9.01 5.59 8.50
CA GLY A 56 -8.43 6.36 7.40
C GLY A 56 -7.81 7.67 7.88
N ARG A 57 -8.36 8.34 8.89
CA ARG A 57 -7.73 9.50 9.55
C ARG A 57 -6.42 9.13 10.24
N ALA A 58 -6.40 8.04 11.02
CA ALA A 58 -5.18 7.57 11.68
C ALA A 58 -4.10 7.18 10.65
N LEU A 59 -4.52 6.51 9.57
CA LEU A 59 -3.66 6.14 8.45
C LEU A 59 -3.12 7.37 7.71
N SER A 60 -3.95 8.40 7.47
CA SER A 60 -3.52 9.65 6.86
C SER A 60 -2.48 10.38 7.72
N ALA A 61 -2.72 10.44 9.04
CA ALA A 61 -1.77 11.04 9.98
C ALA A 61 -0.42 10.30 9.98
N TYR A 62 -0.46 8.96 9.98
CA TYR A 62 0.74 8.14 9.83
C TYR A 62 1.50 8.47 8.53
N GLN A 63 0.80 8.57 7.40
CA GLN A 63 1.47 8.90 6.13
C GLN A 63 2.08 10.30 6.10
N VAL A 64 1.43 11.29 6.70
CA VAL A 64 1.99 12.65 6.82
C VAL A 64 3.28 12.62 7.63
N ILE A 65 3.27 12.01 8.82
CA ILE A 65 4.46 11.93 9.65
C ILE A 65 5.55 11.09 8.99
N SER A 66 5.17 10.00 8.30
CA SER A 66 6.12 9.15 7.57
C SER A 66 6.81 9.91 6.45
N LEU A 67 6.07 10.68 5.65
CA LEU A 67 6.63 11.55 4.61
C LEU A 67 7.61 12.58 5.20
N LEU A 68 7.23 13.21 6.32
CA LEU A 68 8.09 14.20 6.98
C LEU A 68 9.33 13.55 7.58
N ALA A 69 9.22 12.35 8.15
CA ALA A 69 10.34 11.60 8.70
C ALA A 69 11.31 11.14 7.61
N ASP A 70 10.80 10.62 6.48
CA ASP A 70 11.61 10.24 5.31
C ASP A 70 12.38 11.46 4.77
N GLY A 71 11.69 12.59 4.57
CA GLY A 71 12.31 13.84 4.13
C GLY A 71 13.35 14.37 5.11
N LEU A 72 13.05 14.29 6.41
CA LEU A 72 13.96 14.70 7.47
C LEU A 72 15.21 13.81 7.49
N VAL A 73 15.07 12.49 7.49
CA VAL A 73 16.21 11.57 7.59
C VAL A 73 17.01 11.53 6.29
N GLY A 74 16.36 11.40 5.14
CA GLY A 74 17.04 11.16 3.87
C GLY A 74 17.59 12.40 3.16
N SER A 75 17.17 13.61 3.55
CA SER A 75 17.63 14.86 2.91
C SER A 75 17.86 16.01 3.88
N GLY A 76 17.02 16.18 4.91
CA GLY A 76 17.12 17.30 5.86
C GLY A 76 18.33 17.20 6.79
N LEU A 77 18.37 16.14 7.60
CA LEU A 77 19.45 15.76 8.49
C LEU A 77 20.55 15.03 7.70
N ALA A 78 20.17 13.97 6.97
CA ALA A 78 21.08 13.04 6.28
C ALA A 78 22.31 12.71 7.14
N PRO A 79 22.11 11.98 8.24
CA PRO A 79 23.14 11.80 9.25
C PRO A 79 24.27 10.91 8.73
N TYR A 80 25.43 11.49 8.50
CA TYR A 80 26.64 10.71 8.27
C TYR A 80 27.17 10.17 9.60
N LEU A 81 26.80 8.93 9.92
CA LEU A 81 27.16 8.26 11.16
C LEU A 81 28.54 7.60 11.04
N ILE A 82 29.38 7.87 12.03
CA ILE A 82 30.70 7.26 12.20
C ILE A 82 30.53 6.25 13.33
N PHE A 83 30.92 4.99 13.10
CA PHE A 83 30.94 3.93 14.11
C PHE A 83 32.34 3.28 14.13
N PRO A 84 32.75 2.61 15.22
CA PRO A 84 31.99 2.19 16.41
C PRO A 84 31.86 3.26 17.51
N VAL A 85 32.44 4.44 17.32
CA VAL A 85 32.32 5.55 18.26
C VAL A 85 31.06 6.34 17.94
N PRO A 86 30.07 6.41 18.83
CA PRO A 86 28.78 7.01 18.52
C PRO A 86 28.97 8.50 18.18
N GLY A 87 28.82 8.87 16.92
CA GLY A 87 29.04 10.24 16.47
C GLY A 87 28.79 10.38 14.98
N GLY A 88 28.78 11.61 14.49
CA GLY A 88 28.52 11.88 13.08
C GLY A 88 28.42 13.35 12.77
N LEU A 89 28.10 13.64 11.51
CA LEU A 89 27.81 14.98 11.05
C LEU A 89 26.54 14.99 10.20
N PRO A 90 25.68 16.01 10.34
CA PRO A 90 24.57 16.21 9.43
C PRO A 90 25.10 16.80 8.11
N VAL A 91 24.82 16.14 6.99
CA VAL A 91 25.20 16.63 5.66
C VAL A 91 24.03 17.25 4.89
N GLY A 92 22.79 17.04 5.36
CA GLY A 92 21.58 17.50 4.69
C GLY A 92 21.34 19.02 4.72
N TRP A 93 20.30 19.51 4.07
CA TRP A 93 20.11 20.96 3.87
C TRP A 93 19.80 21.75 5.15
N MET A 94 19.39 21.12 6.26
CA MET A 94 18.95 21.83 7.47
C MET A 94 20.05 22.69 8.10
N TRP A 95 21.31 22.31 7.97
CA TRP A 95 22.41 23.13 8.50
C TRP A 95 22.51 24.49 7.79
N GLN A 96 22.04 24.61 6.54
CA GLN A 96 22.08 25.86 5.77
C GLN A 96 21.20 26.94 6.40
N PHE A 97 20.20 26.53 7.20
CA PHE A 97 19.33 27.40 7.96
C PHE A 97 19.87 27.73 9.37
N GLY A 98 21.10 27.34 9.69
CA GLY A 98 21.72 27.59 10.99
C GLY A 98 21.22 26.68 12.12
N LEU A 99 20.54 25.57 11.78
CA LEU A 99 20.08 24.59 12.77
C LEU A 99 21.28 23.83 13.36
N THR A 100 21.40 23.83 14.69
CA THR A 100 22.46 23.11 15.40
C THR A 100 22.34 21.60 15.20
N THR A 101 23.47 20.88 15.16
CA THR A 101 23.51 19.42 14.99
C THR A 101 22.65 18.70 16.04
N GLN A 102 22.69 19.19 17.28
CA GLN A 102 21.90 18.66 18.39
C GLN A 102 20.40 18.76 18.10
N LEU A 103 19.92 19.93 17.65
CA LEU A 103 18.50 20.11 17.32
C LEU A 103 18.07 19.21 16.17
N GLN A 104 18.90 19.03 15.14
CA GLN A 104 18.58 18.14 14.03
C GLN A 104 18.46 16.67 14.49
N ILE A 105 19.36 16.21 15.36
CA ILE A 105 19.30 14.87 15.98
C ILE A 105 18.02 14.71 16.82
N PHE A 106 17.68 15.72 17.64
CA PHE A 106 16.45 15.72 18.44
C PHE A 106 15.20 15.57 17.56
N LEU A 107 15.11 16.36 16.49
CA LEU A 107 14.00 16.26 15.54
C LEU A 107 13.93 14.86 14.92
N GLY A 108 15.06 14.30 14.48
CA GLY A 108 15.13 12.95 13.93
C GLY A 108 14.49 11.90 14.86
N PHE A 109 14.87 11.88 16.14
CA PHE A 109 14.30 10.97 17.12
C PHE A 109 12.80 11.21 17.37
N VAL A 110 12.37 12.47 17.48
CA VAL A 110 10.96 12.83 17.70
C VAL A 110 10.08 12.37 16.55
N PHE A 111 10.49 12.56 15.29
CA PHE A 111 9.73 12.11 14.12
C PHE A 111 9.63 10.58 14.06
N ILE A 112 10.72 9.85 14.32
CA ILE A 112 10.69 8.38 14.44
C ILE A 112 9.75 7.95 15.57
N GLY A 113 9.78 8.63 16.72
CA GLY A 113 8.87 8.37 17.84
C GLY A 113 7.39 8.60 17.49
N HIS A 114 7.09 9.64 16.72
CA HIS A 114 5.73 9.89 16.22
C HIS A 114 5.24 8.81 15.27
N MET A 115 6.09 8.33 14.39
CA MET A 115 5.74 7.23 13.50
C MET A 115 5.34 5.99 14.27
N VAL A 116 6.16 5.62 15.25
CA VAL A 116 5.95 4.45 16.08
C VAL A 116 4.66 4.57 16.91
N THR A 117 4.39 5.74 17.51
CA THR A 117 3.15 5.97 18.26
C THR A 117 1.90 6.01 17.38
N LEU A 118 2.02 6.45 16.12
CA LEU A 118 0.93 6.39 15.14
C LEU A 118 0.65 4.96 14.67
N ILE A 119 1.68 4.13 14.51
CA ILE A 119 1.52 2.68 14.26
C ILE A 119 0.71 2.05 15.41
N VAL A 120 1.13 2.29 16.66
CA VAL A 120 0.40 1.82 17.85
C VAL A 120 -1.05 2.34 17.85
N THR A 121 -1.25 3.62 17.57
CA THR A 121 -2.58 4.24 17.51
C THR A 121 -3.48 3.57 16.47
N MET A 122 -2.96 3.27 15.27
CA MET A 122 -3.71 2.57 14.22
C MET A 122 -4.17 1.18 14.65
N PHE A 123 -3.32 0.40 15.34
CA PHE A 123 -3.74 -0.89 15.91
C PHE A 123 -4.76 -0.73 17.00
N VAL A 124 -4.55 0.22 17.92
CA VAL A 124 -5.48 0.45 19.03
C VAL A 124 -6.84 0.88 18.49
N VAL A 125 -6.92 1.82 17.54
CA VAL A 125 -8.18 2.20 16.87
C VAL A 125 -8.92 0.96 16.40
N ARG A 126 -8.21 -0.03 15.86
CA ARG A 126 -8.80 -1.21 15.24
C ARG A 126 -9.15 -2.31 16.21
N HIS A 127 -8.27 -2.60 17.15
CA HIS A 127 -8.58 -3.42 18.31
C HIS A 127 -9.88 -2.92 18.98
N GLN A 128 -9.99 -1.61 19.21
CA GLN A 128 -11.17 -0.98 19.80
C GLN A 128 -12.42 -1.06 18.92
N THR A 129 -12.33 -1.27 17.59
CA THR A 129 -13.52 -1.52 16.74
C THR A 129 -14.08 -2.93 16.90
N ILE A 130 -13.23 -3.91 17.20
CA ILE A 130 -13.62 -5.33 17.37
C ILE A 130 -14.09 -5.60 18.80
N MET A 131 -13.58 -4.83 19.78
CA MET A 131 -13.94 -4.98 21.20
C MET A 131 -15.45 -4.83 21.43
N PRO A 132 -16.09 -5.78 22.12
CA PRO A 132 -17.47 -5.65 22.56
C PRO A 132 -17.58 -4.58 23.67
N GLY A 133 -18.78 -4.02 23.84
CA GLY A 133 -19.00 -2.82 24.67
C GLY A 133 -18.83 -3.05 26.18
N ASP A 134 -19.00 -4.29 26.62
CA ASP A 134 -18.93 -4.80 27.99
C ASP A 134 -17.51 -5.24 28.39
N ASN A 135 -16.57 -5.31 27.45
CA ASN A 135 -15.21 -5.75 27.72
C ASN A 135 -14.40 -4.67 28.46
N ILE A 136 -13.62 -5.07 29.47
CA ILE A 136 -12.73 -4.20 30.24
C ILE A 136 -11.71 -3.44 29.36
N LEU A 137 -11.29 -4.02 28.24
CA LEU A 137 -10.35 -3.41 27.30
C LEU A 137 -11.02 -2.37 26.38
N LYS A 138 -12.36 -2.25 26.40
CA LYS A 138 -13.08 -1.24 25.62
C LYS A 138 -12.91 0.13 26.26
N MET A 139 -12.20 1.01 25.57
CA MET A 139 -12.01 2.37 26.05
C MET A 139 -13.25 3.23 25.79
N ARG A 140 -13.67 3.97 26.83
CA ARG A 140 -14.65 5.06 26.70
C ARG A 140 -14.11 6.15 25.75
N PRO A 141 -14.97 6.89 25.02
CA PRO A 141 -14.52 7.88 24.04
C PRO A 141 -13.54 8.92 24.59
N SER A 142 -13.75 9.44 25.80
CA SER A 142 -12.88 10.43 26.42
C SER A 142 -11.50 9.86 26.78
N ILE A 143 -11.47 8.64 27.35
CA ILE A 143 -10.22 7.93 27.66
C ILE A 143 -9.44 7.65 26.38
N ARG A 144 -10.14 7.23 25.33
CA ARG A 144 -9.55 6.96 24.02
C ARG A 144 -8.94 8.23 23.39
N LEU A 145 -9.63 9.37 23.48
CA LEU A 145 -9.08 10.65 23.02
C LEU A 145 -7.85 11.06 23.84
N GLY A 146 -7.91 10.91 25.16
CA GLY A 146 -6.77 11.15 26.06
C GLY A 146 -5.57 10.26 25.71
N PHE A 147 -5.79 8.97 25.46
CA PHE A 147 -4.76 8.03 25.04
C PHE A 147 -4.12 8.44 23.70
N TYR A 148 -4.91 8.79 22.69
CA TYR A 148 -4.37 9.24 21.40
C TYR A 148 -3.56 10.52 21.54
N SER A 149 -4.05 11.47 22.35
CA SER A 149 -3.36 12.74 22.59
C SER A 149 -2.03 12.52 23.35
N PHE A 150 -2.05 11.67 24.39
CA PHE A 150 -0.86 11.28 25.12
C PHE A 150 0.18 10.64 24.21
N MET A 151 -0.23 9.73 23.32
CA MET A 151 0.67 9.08 22.37
C MET A 151 1.34 10.07 21.40
N GLN A 152 0.72 11.23 21.12
CA GLN A 152 1.36 12.27 20.30
C GLN A 152 2.28 13.20 21.10
N VAL A 153 2.04 13.40 22.40
CA VAL A 153 2.89 14.27 23.24
C VAL A 153 4.10 13.50 23.81
N TRP A 154 3.94 12.21 24.06
CA TRP A 154 4.96 11.36 24.67
C TRP A 154 6.34 11.36 23.97
N PRO A 155 6.45 11.32 22.62
CA PRO A 155 7.75 11.38 21.95
C PRO A 155 8.59 12.61 22.36
N TYR A 156 7.97 13.79 22.46
CA TYR A 156 8.67 15.01 22.86
C TYR A 156 9.19 14.93 24.28
N LEU A 157 8.36 14.45 25.22
CA LEU A 157 8.75 14.33 26.62
C LEU A 157 9.89 13.31 26.77
N HIS A 158 9.74 12.13 26.17
CA HIS A 158 10.71 11.06 26.27
C HIS A 158 12.07 11.45 25.65
N PHE A 159 12.06 11.88 24.38
CA PHE A 159 13.29 12.26 23.72
C PHE A 159 13.85 13.59 24.23
N GLY A 160 13.03 14.47 24.80
CA GLY A 160 13.49 15.69 25.47
C GLY A 160 14.28 15.40 26.74
N ILE A 161 13.82 14.44 27.55
CA ILE A 161 14.56 13.97 28.73
C ILE A 161 15.87 13.29 28.30
N MET A 162 15.81 12.39 27.31
CA MET A 162 17.01 11.76 26.75
C MET A 162 18.01 12.80 26.24
N PHE A 163 17.53 13.81 25.52
CA PHE A 163 18.33 14.90 24.98
C PHE A 163 19.04 15.68 26.09
N PHE A 164 18.35 16.02 27.18
CA PHE A 164 18.96 16.70 28.31
C PHE A 164 20.14 15.92 28.90
N PHE A 165 19.99 14.61 29.14
CA PHE A 165 21.07 13.79 29.69
C PHE A 165 22.22 13.52 28.71
N VAL A 166 21.91 13.37 27.43
CA VAL A 166 22.90 13.07 26.39
C VAL A 166 23.78 14.28 26.07
N PHE A 167 23.20 15.48 26.03
CA PHE A 167 23.89 16.70 25.59
C PHE A 167 24.36 17.60 26.75
N SER A 168 24.01 17.29 28.01
CA SER A 168 24.52 18.03 29.18
C SER A 168 25.95 17.65 29.59
N ASN A 169 26.49 16.54 29.08
CA ASN A 169 27.85 16.07 29.37
C ASN A 169 28.79 16.41 28.19
N ASP A 170 29.35 17.62 28.22
CA ASP A 170 30.07 18.27 27.10
C ASP A 170 31.55 17.90 26.97
N ASP A 171 31.97 16.75 27.47
CA ASP A 171 33.35 16.26 27.33
C ASP A 171 33.31 15.02 26.45
N GLN A 172 33.94 15.00 25.26
CA GLN A 172 34.55 13.76 24.72
C GLN A 172 35.21 13.75 23.32
N PRO A 173 35.23 14.79 22.44
CA PRO A 173 35.79 14.55 21.09
C PRO A 173 37.31 14.28 21.11
N LYS A 174 37.99 14.45 22.25
CA LYS A 174 39.44 14.22 22.45
C LYS A 174 39.84 12.76 22.74
N LYS A 175 38.91 11.85 23.05
CA LYS A 175 39.23 10.46 23.47
C LYS A 175 39.67 9.55 22.31
N TYR A 176 39.18 9.80 21.10
CA TYR A 176 39.37 8.91 19.97
C TYR A 176 40.24 9.53 18.87
N PRO A 177 41.37 8.90 18.49
CA PRO A 177 42.28 9.42 17.46
C PRO A 177 41.59 9.67 16.11
N ILE A 178 40.61 8.83 15.75
CA ILE A 178 39.84 8.91 14.50
C ILE A 178 39.09 10.24 14.34
N PHE A 179 38.82 10.94 15.44
CA PHE A 179 38.12 12.23 15.44
C PHE A 179 39.04 13.43 15.25
N ARG A 180 40.37 13.28 15.29
CA ARG A 180 41.28 14.43 15.10
C ARG A 180 41.03 15.20 13.80
N GLN A 181 40.67 14.48 12.74
CA GLN A 181 40.30 15.06 11.44
C GLN A 181 38.91 15.73 11.41
N PHE A 182 38.00 15.32 12.30
CA PHE A 182 36.61 15.82 12.36
C PHE A 182 36.38 16.87 13.45
N ILE A 183 37.26 16.98 14.45
CA ILE A 183 37.18 17.95 15.56
C ILE A 183 37.09 19.39 15.05
N LEU A 184 37.71 19.69 13.91
CA LEU A 184 37.71 21.03 13.31
C LEU A 184 36.46 21.30 12.46
N VAL A 185 35.63 20.29 12.20
CA VAL A 185 34.39 20.44 11.45
C VAL A 185 33.30 20.94 12.40
N PRO A 186 32.77 22.18 12.25
CA PRO A 186 31.85 22.78 13.23
C PRO A 186 30.53 22.03 13.41
N ARG A 187 30.20 21.11 12.50
CA ARG A 187 28.95 20.33 12.49
C ARG A 187 29.11 18.93 13.09
N PHE A 188 30.36 18.50 13.31
CA PHE A 188 30.65 17.19 13.85
C PHE A 188 30.24 17.13 15.33
N TYR A 189 29.51 16.08 15.69
CA TYR A 189 29.15 15.81 17.07
C TYR A 189 29.50 14.37 17.41
N ALA A 190 30.21 14.19 18.53
CA ALA A 190 30.53 12.89 19.08
C ALA A 190 29.82 12.70 20.42
N PHE A 191 29.16 11.58 20.59
CA PHE A 191 28.59 11.15 21.85
C PHE A 191 29.67 10.47 22.71
N SER A 192 29.55 10.60 24.03
CA SER A 192 30.29 9.74 24.95
C SER A 192 29.82 8.29 24.83
N ASP A 193 30.65 7.33 25.27
CA ASP A 193 30.25 5.92 25.27
C ASP A 193 28.99 5.69 26.11
N GLU A 194 28.88 6.38 27.25
CA GLU A 194 27.72 6.35 28.14
C GLU A 194 26.46 6.92 27.45
N ALA A 195 26.59 8.04 26.75
CA ALA A 195 25.50 8.63 25.99
C ALA A 195 25.03 7.71 24.85
N GLY A 196 25.97 7.08 24.13
CA GLY A 196 25.66 6.09 23.11
C GLY A 196 24.90 4.88 23.66
N ILE A 197 25.32 4.36 24.82
CA ILE A 197 24.62 3.28 25.53
C ILE A 197 23.21 3.72 25.95
N LEU A 198 23.07 4.94 26.50
CA LEU A 198 21.79 5.48 26.92
C LEU A 198 20.81 5.60 25.74
N ILE A 199 21.27 6.10 24.59
CA ILE A 199 20.46 6.17 23.36
C ILE A 199 20.00 4.77 22.95
N LEU A 200 20.92 3.80 22.93
CA LEU A 200 20.63 2.43 22.54
C LEU A 200 19.60 1.75 23.46
N ILE A 201 19.73 1.95 24.77
CA ILE A 201 18.77 1.46 25.77
C ILE A 201 17.40 2.09 25.53
N ASN A 202 17.32 3.41 25.35
CA ASN A 202 16.05 4.11 25.13
C ASN A 202 15.35 3.61 23.86
N VAL A 203 16.07 3.50 22.74
CA VAL A 203 15.54 2.95 21.48
C VAL A 203 15.06 1.51 21.68
N SER A 204 15.83 0.68 22.38
CA SER A 204 15.48 -0.72 22.66
C SER A 204 14.22 -0.84 23.52
N VAL A 205 14.08 -0.01 24.55
CA VAL A 205 12.88 0.04 25.41
C VAL A 205 11.66 0.43 24.59
N TRP A 206 11.78 1.42 23.70
CA TRP A 206 10.70 1.82 22.80
C TRP A 206 10.25 0.68 21.89
N VAL A 207 11.19 -0.03 21.27
CA VAL A 207 10.90 -1.19 20.43
C VAL A 207 10.15 -2.26 21.23
N VAL A 208 10.60 -2.58 22.45
CA VAL A 208 9.95 -3.57 23.31
C VAL A 208 8.52 -3.14 23.67
N ILE A 209 8.30 -1.89 24.06
CA ILE A 209 6.97 -1.35 24.38
C ILE A 209 6.03 -1.53 23.19
N VAL A 210 6.50 -1.22 21.98
CA VAL A 210 5.69 -1.32 20.75
C VAL A 210 5.35 -2.77 20.45
N VAL A 211 6.34 -3.67 20.51
CA VAL A 211 6.13 -5.11 20.30
C VAL A 211 5.11 -5.66 21.29
N VAL A 212 5.20 -5.27 22.57
CA VAL A 212 4.25 -5.70 23.60
C VAL A 212 2.85 -5.16 23.34
N ILE A 213 2.69 -3.86 23.03
CA ILE A 213 1.37 -3.27 22.80
C ILE A 213 0.74 -3.81 21.52
N VAL A 214 1.49 -3.85 20.42
CA VAL A 214 1.00 -4.33 19.11
C VAL A 214 0.74 -5.83 19.17
N GLY A 215 1.68 -6.61 19.72
CA GLY A 215 1.52 -8.06 19.91
C GLY A 215 0.34 -8.40 20.81
N GLY A 216 0.22 -7.70 21.94
CA GLY A 216 -0.93 -7.81 22.85
C GLY A 216 -2.25 -7.49 22.17
N ALA A 217 -2.32 -6.38 21.40
CA ALA A 217 -3.52 -6.01 20.65
C ALA A 217 -3.88 -7.04 19.56
N ILE A 218 -2.89 -7.64 18.90
CA ILE A 218 -3.11 -8.70 17.91
C ILE A 218 -3.66 -9.96 18.59
N LEU A 219 -2.99 -10.45 19.64
CA LEU A 219 -3.37 -11.66 20.35
C LEU A 219 -4.78 -11.55 20.95
N THR A 220 -5.08 -10.43 21.61
CA THR A 220 -6.41 -10.15 22.17
C THR A 220 -7.47 -9.99 21.08
N SER A 221 -7.15 -9.36 19.94
CA SER A 221 -8.06 -9.30 18.79
C SER A 221 -8.42 -10.69 18.25
N PHE A 222 -7.44 -11.59 18.13
CA PHE A 222 -7.67 -12.97 17.69
C PHE A 222 -8.47 -13.77 18.71
N TYR A 223 -8.08 -13.70 19.98
CA TYR A 223 -8.78 -14.38 21.06
C TYR A 223 -10.26 -13.98 21.10
N ILE A 224 -10.54 -12.68 21.05
CA ILE A 224 -11.92 -12.18 21.08
C ILE A 224 -12.68 -12.57 19.82
N LEU A 225 -12.05 -12.49 18.64
CA LEU A 225 -12.68 -12.91 17.39
C LEU A 225 -13.06 -14.40 17.41
N GLU A 226 -12.19 -15.28 17.93
CA GLU A 226 -12.47 -16.72 18.02
C GLU A 226 -13.50 -17.02 19.11
N SER A 227 -13.42 -16.36 20.27
CA SER A 227 -14.40 -16.55 21.37
C SER A 227 -15.83 -16.18 20.96
N ARG A 228 -15.99 -15.33 19.94
CA ARG A 228 -17.27 -14.85 19.43
C ARG A 228 -17.66 -15.47 18.10
N ARG A 229 -16.96 -16.50 17.64
CA ARG A 229 -17.17 -17.14 16.34
C ARG A 229 -18.62 -17.52 16.09
N ASP A 230 -19.31 -18.06 17.10
CA ASP A 230 -20.69 -18.53 16.99
C ASP A 230 -21.73 -17.41 17.17
N GLN A 231 -21.31 -16.25 17.70
CA GLN A 231 -22.18 -15.08 17.92
C GLN A 231 -22.23 -14.13 16.72
N ILE A 232 -21.24 -14.20 15.82
CA ILE A 232 -21.15 -13.31 14.65
C ILE A 232 -21.40 -14.09 13.36
N SER A 233 -21.98 -13.42 12.36
CA SER A 233 -22.24 -14.08 11.08
C SER A 233 -20.93 -14.53 10.41
N VAL A 234 -20.97 -15.68 9.72
CA VAL A 234 -19.81 -16.27 9.03
C VAL A 234 -19.14 -15.27 8.08
N ARG A 235 -19.93 -14.44 7.39
CA ARG A 235 -19.42 -13.37 6.52
C ARG A 235 -18.63 -12.33 7.31
N THR A 236 -19.16 -11.87 8.44
CA THR A 236 -18.50 -10.88 9.30
C THR A 236 -17.23 -11.43 9.91
N PHE A 237 -17.26 -12.68 10.42
CA PHE A 237 -16.08 -13.37 10.93
C PHE A 237 -14.95 -13.42 9.88
N LYS A 238 -15.26 -13.88 8.66
CA LYS A 238 -14.30 -13.96 7.55
C LYS A 238 -13.73 -12.59 7.19
N LEU A 239 -14.54 -11.53 7.19
CA LEU A 239 -14.09 -10.17 6.91
C LEU A 239 -13.15 -9.65 7.99
N GLN A 240 -13.51 -9.80 9.28
CA GLN A 240 -12.69 -9.36 10.41
C GLN A 240 -11.35 -10.12 10.45
N ARG A 241 -11.36 -11.44 10.26
CA ARG A 241 -10.14 -12.26 10.23
C ARG A 241 -9.20 -11.85 9.09
N LYS A 242 -9.72 -11.69 7.87
CA LYS A 242 -8.92 -11.21 6.72
C LYS A 242 -8.35 -9.82 6.97
N TRP A 243 -9.09 -8.97 7.65
CA TRP A 243 -8.66 -7.61 7.96
C TRP A 243 -7.51 -7.57 9.00
N ILE A 244 -7.55 -8.43 10.03
CA ILE A 244 -6.44 -8.53 11.00
C ILE A 244 -5.13 -8.93 10.29
N HIS A 245 -5.17 -9.94 9.41
CA HIS A 245 -3.98 -10.36 8.65
C HIS A 245 -3.41 -9.20 7.80
N LYS A 246 -4.30 -8.41 7.19
CA LYS A 246 -3.94 -7.23 6.41
C LYS A 246 -3.19 -6.20 7.27
N CYS A 247 -3.65 -5.92 8.49
CA CYS A 247 -2.95 -4.99 9.38
C CYS A 247 -1.61 -5.52 9.89
N ILE A 248 -1.51 -6.82 10.18
CA ILE A 248 -0.23 -7.43 10.54
C ILE A 248 0.77 -7.24 9.41
N LEU A 249 0.39 -7.61 8.18
CA LEU A 249 1.28 -7.49 7.02
C LEU A 249 1.71 -6.04 6.75
N GLN A 250 0.80 -5.08 6.89
CA GLN A 250 1.09 -3.65 6.73
C GLN A 250 2.14 -3.14 7.70
N VAL A 251 2.24 -3.71 8.89
CA VAL A 251 3.10 -3.21 9.98
C VAL A 251 4.38 -4.00 10.11
N SER A 252 4.36 -5.29 9.80
CA SER A 252 5.56 -6.12 9.79
C SER A 252 6.62 -5.53 8.86
N ILE A 253 6.22 -4.97 7.71
CA ILE A 253 7.16 -4.40 6.74
C ILE A 253 7.89 -3.16 7.32
N PRO A 254 7.19 -2.10 7.79
CA PRO A 254 7.82 -0.98 8.51
C PRO A 254 8.63 -1.38 9.75
N MET A 255 8.17 -2.38 10.51
CA MET A 255 8.91 -2.85 11.68
C MET A 255 10.22 -3.52 11.28
N ILE A 256 10.23 -4.36 10.23
CA ILE A 256 11.46 -5.00 9.73
C ILE A 256 12.45 -3.95 9.22
N THR A 257 11.98 -2.95 8.49
CA THR A 257 12.84 -1.87 7.96
C THR A 257 13.41 -0.98 9.06
N ILE A 258 12.73 -0.83 10.21
CA ILE A 258 13.24 -0.07 11.36
C ILE A 258 14.16 -0.93 12.24
N LEU A 259 13.79 -2.19 12.49
CA LEU A 259 14.55 -3.10 13.35
C LEU A 259 15.92 -3.46 12.77
N THR A 260 16.01 -3.62 11.45
CA THR A 260 17.25 -4.03 10.78
C THR A 260 18.40 -3.03 11.00
N PRO A 261 18.22 -1.71 10.78
CA PRO A 261 19.18 -0.68 11.16
C PRO A 261 19.58 -0.69 12.64
N ILE A 262 18.60 -0.84 13.54
CA ILE A 262 18.84 -0.81 14.99
C ILE A 262 19.71 -2.00 15.40
N LEU A 263 19.36 -3.21 14.98
CA LEU A 263 20.11 -4.43 15.31
C LEU A 263 21.53 -4.37 14.72
N GLY A 264 21.67 -3.87 13.49
CA GLY A 264 22.99 -3.63 12.89
C GLY A 264 23.83 -2.64 13.70
N GLY A 265 23.24 -1.52 14.12
CA GLY A 265 23.90 -0.53 14.97
C GLY A 265 24.33 -1.08 16.33
N VAL A 266 23.45 -1.83 17.01
CA VAL A 266 23.76 -2.55 18.26
C VAL A 266 24.96 -3.48 18.05
N TYR A 267 24.92 -4.31 17.00
CA TYR A 267 25.95 -5.29 16.71
C TYR A 267 27.32 -4.63 16.45
N ILE A 268 27.36 -3.57 15.64
CA ILE A 268 28.59 -2.82 15.36
C ILE A 268 29.11 -2.15 16.65
N PHE A 269 28.22 -1.57 17.46
CA PHE A 269 28.59 -0.92 18.71
C PHE A 269 29.17 -1.91 19.74
N VAL A 270 28.62 -3.12 19.84
CA VAL A 270 29.06 -4.17 20.77
C VAL A 270 30.36 -4.82 20.31
N THR A 271 30.45 -5.18 19.02
CA THR A 271 31.62 -5.89 18.48
C THR A 271 32.79 -4.97 18.18
N LYS A 272 32.59 -3.65 18.21
CA LYS A 272 33.59 -2.63 17.85
C LYS A 272 34.26 -2.87 16.50
N THR A 273 33.58 -3.57 15.59
CA THR A 273 34.17 -4.01 14.32
C THR A 273 34.06 -2.92 13.26
N VAL A 274 35.23 -2.41 12.86
CA VAL A 274 35.41 -1.33 11.87
C VAL A 274 35.14 -1.83 10.43
N ALA A 275 35.24 -3.13 10.18
CA ALA A 275 35.09 -3.73 8.84
C ALA A 275 33.66 -3.63 8.24
N MET A 276 32.68 -3.12 8.98
CA MET A 276 31.26 -3.07 8.58
C MET A 276 30.76 -1.68 8.17
N PHE A 277 31.64 -0.75 7.81
CA PHE A 277 31.25 0.61 7.40
C PHE A 277 30.17 0.64 6.28
N GLY A 278 30.15 -0.35 5.38
CA GLY A 278 29.12 -0.42 4.33
C GLY A 278 27.70 -0.68 4.83
N LEU A 279 27.52 -1.25 6.03
CA LEU A 279 26.19 -1.55 6.57
C LEU A 279 25.45 -0.29 7.04
N ILE A 280 26.17 0.74 7.48
CA ILE A 280 25.57 1.94 8.08
C ILE A 280 24.80 2.76 7.03
N PRO A 281 25.40 3.13 5.88
CA PRO A 281 24.66 3.84 4.84
C PRO A 281 23.54 2.99 4.23
N THR A 282 23.69 1.66 4.16
CA THR A 282 22.61 0.79 3.70
C THR A 282 21.43 0.77 4.68
N ALA A 283 21.70 0.84 5.98
CA ALA A 283 20.67 0.93 7.02
C ALA A 283 19.96 2.29 6.98
N GLU A 284 20.70 3.37 6.72
CA GLU A 284 20.17 4.71 6.51
C GLU A 284 19.24 4.78 5.28
N LEU A 285 19.67 4.17 4.18
CA LEU A 285 18.86 4.04 2.96
C LEU A 285 17.56 3.25 3.22
N ILE A 286 17.65 2.11 3.91
CA ILE A 286 16.47 1.31 4.29
C ILE A 286 15.51 2.14 5.16
N LEU A 287 16.05 2.92 6.11
CA LEU A 287 15.25 3.81 6.94
C LEU A 287 14.58 4.91 6.11
N SER A 288 15.26 5.51 5.12
CA SER A 288 14.66 6.51 4.23
C SER A 288 13.57 5.96 3.28
N LEU A 289 13.61 4.66 2.99
CA LEU A 289 12.64 3.98 2.10
C LEU A 289 11.36 3.54 2.82
N HIS A 290 11.39 3.44 4.15
CA HIS A 290 10.37 2.72 4.89
C HIS A 290 8.95 3.29 4.69
N GLY A 291 8.80 4.62 4.58
CA GLY A 291 7.49 5.24 4.34
C GLY A 291 6.93 4.92 2.97
N SER A 292 7.76 5.03 1.94
CA SER A 292 7.37 4.68 0.56
C SER A 292 6.98 3.20 0.41
N LEU A 293 7.70 2.29 1.08
CA LEU A 293 7.37 0.87 1.15
C LEU A 293 6.04 0.65 1.89
N SER A 294 5.84 1.32 3.02
CA SER A 294 4.59 1.28 3.79
C SER A 294 3.39 1.77 2.98
N THR A 295 3.57 2.87 2.23
CA THR A 295 2.55 3.43 1.34
C THR A 295 2.21 2.48 0.21
N THR A 296 3.21 1.94 -0.47
CA THR A 296 3.01 0.99 -1.57
C THR A 296 2.21 -0.22 -1.09
N VAL A 297 2.59 -0.80 0.05
CA VAL A 297 1.86 -1.92 0.67
C VAL A 297 0.43 -1.50 1.02
N THR A 298 0.24 -0.32 1.60
CA THR A 298 -1.09 0.19 1.96
C THR A 298 -2.01 0.30 0.75
N LEU A 299 -1.52 0.83 -0.38
CA LEU A 299 -2.29 0.96 -1.62
C LEU A 299 -2.66 -0.41 -2.20
N MET A 300 -1.75 -1.39 -2.18
CA MET A 300 -2.00 -2.74 -2.69
C MET A 300 -2.92 -3.58 -1.78
N LEU A 301 -2.88 -3.34 -0.47
CA LEU A 301 -3.49 -4.20 0.53
C LEU A 301 -4.96 -3.85 0.82
N TYR A 302 -5.33 -2.57 0.70
CA TYR A 302 -6.70 -2.10 0.94
C TYR A 302 -7.48 -1.95 -0.36
N ARG A 303 -8.58 -2.71 -0.48
CA ARG A 303 -9.45 -2.73 -1.66
C ARG A 303 -9.90 -1.34 -2.15
N PRO A 304 -10.34 -0.40 -1.30
CA PRO A 304 -10.75 0.92 -1.77
C PRO A 304 -9.64 1.70 -2.47
N TYR A 305 -8.39 1.53 -2.03
CA TYR A 305 -7.23 2.23 -2.61
C TYR A 305 -6.72 1.50 -3.85
N TYR A 306 -6.61 0.17 -3.77
CA TYR A 306 -6.21 -0.66 -4.91
C TYR A 306 -7.14 -0.48 -6.10
N ALA A 307 -8.47 -0.45 -5.87
CA ALA A 307 -9.45 -0.26 -6.94
C ALA A 307 -9.30 1.11 -7.63
N TYR A 308 -8.91 2.15 -6.90
CA TYR A 308 -8.63 3.46 -7.49
C TYR A 308 -7.36 3.44 -8.36
N VAL A 309 -6.30 2.79 -7.88
CA VAL A 309 -5.06 2.62 -8.65
C VAL A 309 -5.32 1.80 -9.92
N GLU A 310 -6.10 0.72 -9.83
CA GLU A 310 -6.53 -0.11 -10.96
C GLU A 310 -7.33 0.70 -11.99
N GLN A 311 -8.18 1.63 -11.54
CA GLN A 311 -8.92 2.53 -12.44
C GLN A 311 -8.00 3.50 -13.19
N ILE A 312 -6.97 4.04 -12.54
CA ILE A 312 -5.99 4.91 -13.20
C ILE A 312 -5.24 4.12 -14.28
N GLU A 313 -4.78 2.91 -13.96
CA GLU A 313 -4.08 2.06 -14.92
C GLU A 313 -4.95 1.78 -16.16
N LEU A 314 -6.24 1.47 -15.96
CA LEU A 314 -7.20 1.28 -17.06
C LEU A 314 -7.48 2.56 -17.86
N ALA A 315 -7.36 3.74 -17.26
CA ALA A 315 -7.56 5.03 -17.92
C ALA A 315 -6.31 5.52 -18.69
N GLU A 316 -5.12 5.27 -18.15
CA GLU A 316 -3.83 5.73 -18.68
C GLU A 316 -3.27 4.81 -19.78
N PHE A 317 -3.77 3.56 -19.84
CA PHE A 317 -3.58 2.67 -20.98
C PHE A 317 -4.86 2.56 -21.84
N PRO A 318 -5.27 3.60 -22.59
CA PRO A 318 -6.38 3.47 -23.54
C PRO A 318 -6.08 2.48 -24.67
N LYS A 319 -4.81 2.13 -24.90
CA LYS A 319 -4.41 1.03 -25.80
C LYS A 319 -4.74 -0.37 -25.24
N LEU A 320 -5.01 -0.51 -23.94
CA LEU A 320 -5.64 -1.69 -23.35
C LEU A 320 -7.18 -1.61 -23.35
N ASN A 321 -7.80 -0.44 -23.54
CA ASN A 321 -9.23 -0.36 -23.90
C ASN A 321 -9.49 -0.82 -25.35
N SER A 322 -8.43 -1.02 -26.13
CA SER A 322 -8.44 -1.83 -27.35
C SER A 322 -7.95 -3.26 -27.15
N CYS A 323 -7.90 -3.79 -25.92
CA CYS A 323 -7.72 -5.22 -25.71
C CYS A 323 -8.91 -5.94 -26.34
N TYR A 324 -8.70 -6.35 -27.58
CA TYR A 324 -9.43 -7.37 -28.29
C TYR A 324 -9.57 -8.58 -27.37
N TYR A 325 -10.64 -8.65 -26.58
CA TYR A 325 -11.16 -9.94 -26.16
C TYR A 325 -11.74 -10.58 -27.40
N LYS A 326 -10.87 -11.13 -28.26
CA LYS A 326 -11.29 -12.19 -29.16
C LYS A 326 -11.63 -13.35 -28.23
N VAL A 327 -12.87 -13.38 -27.75
CA VAL A 327 -13.45 -14.57 -27.15
C VAL A 327 -13.55 -15.56 -28.31
N LEU A 328 -12.42 -16.19 -28.65
CA LEU A 328 -12.45 -17.50 -29.24
C LEU A 328 -13.02 -18.35 -28.13
N ALA A 329 -14.34 -18.54 -28.14
CA ALA A 329 -14.85 -19.79 -27.65
C ALA A 329 -14.12 -20.83 -28.48
N GLU A 330 -13.03 -21.39 -27.94
CA GLU A 330 -12.56 -22.69 -28.42
C GLU A 330 -13.82 -23.56 -28.41
N PRO A 331 -14.15 -24.20 -29.54
CA PRO A 331 -15.35 -24.98 -29.61
C PRO A 331 -15.28 -25.96 -28.43
N PRO A 332 -16.28 -25.97 -27.52
CA PRO A 332 -16.39 -27.10 -26.62
C PRO A 332 -16.41 -28.37 -27.50
N PRO A 333 -15.95 -29.53 -27.01
CA PRO A 333 -15.84 -30.74 -27.83
C PRO A 333 -17.15 -31.25 -28.46
N THR A 334 -18.26 -30.52 -28.35
CA THR A 334 -19.59 -30.91 -28.79
C THR A 334 -20.45 -29.69 -29.16
N ASN A 335 -20.71 -29.52 -30.46
CA ASN A 335 -22.01 -29.13 -31.02
C ASN A 335 -22.66 -27.77 -30.68
N THR A 336 -21.91 -26.68 -30.45
CA THR A 336 -22.50 -25.32 -30.43
C THR A 336 -22.41 -24.68 -31.82
N CYS A 337 -23.55 -24.36 -32.44
CA CYS A 337 -23.62 -23.83 -33.82
C CYS A 337 -23.35 -22.32 -33.93
N PHE A 338 -22.93 -21.67 -32.83
CA PHE A 338 -22.78 -20.21 -32.75
C PHE A 338 -21.31 -19.83 -32.56
N HIS A 339 -20.70 -19.26 -33.60
CA HIS A 339 -19.40 -18.59 -33.50
C HIS A 339 -19.66 -17.08 -33.44
N ALA A 340 -19.38 -16.46 -32.30
CA ALA A 340 -19.60 -15.04 -32.09
C ALA A 340 -18.27 -14.33 -31.83
N GLU A 341 -17.99 -13.28 -32.61
CA GLU A 341 -16.89 -12.37 -32.35
C GLU A 341 -17.42 -11.14 -31.59
N VAL A 342 -17.05 -11.00 -30.33
CA VAL A 342 -17.44 -9.87 -29.50
C VAL A 342 -16.61 -8.64 -29.89
N ALA A 343 -17.28 -7.49 -30.05
CA ALA A 343 -16.64 -6.20 -30.26
C ALA A 343 -15.85 -5.77 -29.01
N PRO A 344 -14.92 -4.80 -29.13
CA PRO A 344 -14.31 -4.21 -27.95
C PRO A 344 -15.39 -3.74 -26.96
N VAL A 345 -15.32 -4.24 -25.72
CA VAL A 345 -16.29 -3.90 -24.69
C VAL A 345 -16.17 -2.41 -24.38
N LYS A 346 -17.27 -1.67 -24.53
CA LYS A 346 -17.29 -0.24 -24.23
C LYS A 346 -17.56 -0.05 -22.75
N ILE A 347 -16.58 0.51 -22.04
CA ILE A 347 -16.71 0.85 -20.63
C ILE A 347 -17.27 2.29 -20.54
N PRO A 348 -18.44 2.51 -19.92
CA PRO A 348 -18.99 3.86 -19.75
C PRO A 348 -18.19 4.65 -18.71
N ALA A 349 -18.29 5.98 -18.75
CA ALA A 349 -17.62 6.88 -17.79
C ALA A 349 -18.10 6.64 -16.34
N GLU A 350 -19.32 6.14 -16.19
CA GLU A 350 -19.97 5.86 -14.91
C GLU A 350 -19.65 4.46 -14.36
N TYR A 351 -18.82 3.65 -15.03
CA TYR A 351 -18.37 2.35 -14.51
C TYR A 351 -17.58 2.54 -13.21
N PRO A 352 -17.77 1.72 -12.15
CA PRO A 352 -18.59 0.51 -12.07
C PRO A 352 -20.04 0.74 -11.60
N PHE A 353 -20.52 1.97 -11.54
CA PHE A 353 -21.90 2.28 -11.16
C PHE A 353 -22.90 2.08 -12.31
N ALA A 354 -22.41 2.06 -13.55
CA ALA A 354 -23.14 1.61 -14.73
C ALA A 354 -22.50 0.35 -15.35
N PRO A 355 -23.29 -0.55 -15.98
CA PRO A 355 -22.79 -1.76 -16.63
C PRO A 355 -21.95 -1.43 -17.88
N PRO A 356 -20.97 -2.28 -18.24
CA PRO A 356 -20.28 -2.17 -19.52
C PRO A 356 -21.22 -2.49 -20.69
N VAL A 357 -20.93 -1.98 -21.89
CA VAL A 357 -21.71 -2.27 -23.10
C VAL A 357 -20.97 -3.31 -23.94
N VAL A 358 -21.65 -4.45 -24.19
CA VAL A 358 -21.14 -5.57 -24.98
C VAL A 358 -21.93 -5.66 -26.28
N THR A 359 -21.22 -5.70 -27.41
CA THR A 359 -21.81 -5.81 -28.75
C THR A 359 -21.11 -6.93 -29.51
N ILE A 360 -21.85 -7.70 -30.32
CA ILE A 360 -21.30 -8.74 -31.20
C ILE A 360 -21.11 -8.14 -32.59
N THR A 361 -19.93 -8.31 -33.17
CA THR A 361 -19.55 -7.72 -34.46
C THR A 361 -20.16 -8.43 -35.66
N LYS A 362 -20.25 -9.76 -35.60
CA LYS A 362 -20.82 -10.59 -36.66
C LYS A 362 -22.28 -10.87 -36.37
N TYR A 363 -23.10 -10.86 -37.42
CA TYR A 363 -24.47 -11.32 -37.33
C TYR A 363 -24.50 -12.76 -36.82
N ILE A 364 -25.28 -13.01 -35.77
CA ILE A 364 -25.54 -14.35 -35.25
C ILE A 364 -27.04 -14.60 -35.19
N HIS A 365 -27.48 -15.82 -35.47
CA HIS A 365 -28.88 -16.23 -35.42
C HIS A 365 -29.29 -16.65 -33.98
N HIS A 366 -29.34 -15.70 -33.06
CA HIS A 366 -29.48 -15.95 -31.61
C HIS A 366 -30.62 -15.14 -30.96
N PRO A 367 -31.51 -15.75 -30.14
CA PRO A 367 -32.67 -15.05 -29.56
C PRO A 367 -32.33 -13.86 -28.66
N ALA A 368 -31.23 -13.94 -27.90
CA ALA A 368 -30.78 -12.91 -26.96
C ALA A 368 -29.90 -11.80 -27.57
N VAL A 369 -29.70 -11.80 -28.90
CA VAL A 369 -28.84 -10.83 -29.59
C VAL A 369 -29.64 -10.09 -30.64
N ALA A 370 -29.60 -8.76 -30.57
CA ALA A 370 -30.26 -7.86 -31.51
C ALA A 370 -29.62 -7.91 -32.90
N LEU A 371 -30.32 -7.42 -33.92
CA LEU A 371 -29.75 -7.24 -35.28
C LEU A 371 -28.58 -6.23 -35.28
N THR A 372 -28.57 -5.31 -34.32
CA THR A 372 -27.50 -4.33 -34.08
C THR A 372 -26.27 -4.93 -33.38
N GLY A 373 -26.36 -6.19 -32.94
CA GLY A 373 -25.31 -6.89 -32.20
C GLY A 373 -25.37 -6.72 -30.68
N GLU A 374 -26.28 -5.91 -30.14
CA GLU A 374 -26.45 -5.74 -28.70
C GLU A 374 -26.93 -7.03 -28.03
N VAL A 375 -26.30 -7.40 -26.91
CA VAL A 375 -26.64 -8.60 -26.13
C VAL A 375 -27.47 -8.19 -24.92
N ASN A 376 -28.65 -8.80 -24.77
CA ASN A 376 -29.49 -8.55 -23.60
C ASN A 376 -29.20 -9.59 -22.51
N LEU A 377 -28.66 -9.13 -21.39
CA LEU A 377 -28.39 -9.96 -20.20
C LEU A 377 -28.81 -9.21 -18.94
N PRO A 378 -29.32 -9.92 -17.91
CA PRO A 378 -29.60 -9.31 -16.61
C PRO A 378 -28.37 -8.65 -15.98
N CYS A 379 -27.17 -9.18 -16.20
CA CYS A 379 -25.93 -8.59 -15.72
C CYS A 379 -25.45 -7.36 -16.53
N LEU A 380 -26.16 -6.99 -17.60
CA LEU A 380 -25.93 -5.79 -18.40
C LEU A 380 -27.08 -4.77 -18.27
N ASP A 381 -28.20 -5.16 -17.66
CA ASP A 381 -29.36 -4.30 -17.42
C ASP A 381 -29.07 -3.33 -16.26
N PRO A 382 -29.15 -2.00 -16.47
CA PRO A 382 -28.98 -1.00 -15.42
C PRO A 382 -29.82 -1.23 -14.16
N LYS A 383 -30.99 -1.88 -14.26
CA LYS A 383 -31.84 -2.19 -13.10
C LYS A 383 -31.30 -3.33 -12.24
N ASN A 384 -30.57 -4.26 -12.86
CA ASN A 384 -30.07 -5.48 -12.24
C ASN A 384 -28.55 -5.46 -12.00
N TRP A 385 -27.87 -4.42 -12.51
CA TRP A 385 -26.44 -4.20 -12.36
C TRP A 385 -26.02 -4.02 -10.90
N LYS A 386 -24.89 -4.64 -10.53
CA LYS A 386 -24.26 -4.47 -9.23
C LYS A 386 -22.80 -4.10 -9.44
N PRO A 387 -22.27 -3.03 -8.81
CA PRO A 387 -20.86 -2.63 -8.93
C PRO A 387 -19.83 -3.68 -8.48
N THR A 388 -20.29 -4.78 -7.89
CA THR A 388 -19.47 -5.91 -7.48
C THR A 388 -19.24 -6.94 -8.59
N ILE A 389 -19.99 -6.87 -9.70
CA ILE A 389 -19.86 -7.79 -10.85
C ILE A 389 -18.62 -7.37 -11.65
N THR A 390 -17.72 -8.31 -11.87
CA THR A 390 -16.46 -8.09 -12.60
C THR A 390 -16.66 -8.26 -14.11
N LEU A 391 -15.78 -7.64 -14.90
CA LEU A 391 -15.78 -7.80 -16.36
C LEU A 391 -15.62 -9.28 -16.79
N LYS A 392 -14.87 -10.08 -16.02
CA LYS A 392 -14.72 -11.53 -16.25
C LYS A 392 -16.04 -12.27 -16.07
N GLU A 393 -16.82 -11.93 -15.04
CA GLU A 393 -18.14 -12.51 -14.81
C GLU A 393 -19.11 -12.09 -15.93
N VAL A 394 -19.08 -10.82 -16.35
CA VAL A 394 -19.88 -10.34 -17.50
C VAL A 394 -19.54 -11.12 -18.77
N LEU A 395 -18.26 -11.24 -19.12
CA LEU A 395 -17.82 -11.97 -20.32
C LEU A 395 -18.12 -13.48 -20.23
N GLY A 396 -18.03 -14.07 -19.04
CA GLY A 396 -18.42 -15.46 -18.79
C GLY A 396 -19.92 -15.70 -19.03
N GLU A 397 -20.78 -14.80 -18.53
CA GLU A 397 -22.23 -14.86 -18.77
C GLU A 397 -22.60 -14.65 -20.24
N VAL A 398 -21.91 -13.74 -20.94
CA VAL A 398 -22.07 -13.56 -22.39
C VAL A 398 -21.70 -14.84 -23.15
N ALA A 399 -20.55 -15.45 -22.82
CA ALA A 399 -20.12 -16.68 -23.46
C ALA A 399 -21.09 -17.85 -23.20
N LEU A 400 -21.55 -18.02 -21.96
CA LEU A 400 -22.52 -19.04 -21.59
C LEU A 400 -23.85 -18.83 -22.32
N ARG A 401 -24.35 -17.59 -22.38
CA ARG A 401 -25.62 -17.28 -23.04
C ARG A 401 -25.57 -17.54 -24.55
N ILE A 402 -24.44 -17.27 -25.20
CA ILE A 402 -24.25 -17.56 -26.63
C ILE A 402 -24.18 -19.07 -26.88
N ALA A 403 -23.55 -19.82 -25.97
CA ALA A 403 -23.46 -21.28 -26.06
C ALA A 403 -24.82 -21.96 -25.83
N GLU A 404 -25.63 -21.42 -24.90
CA GLU A 404 -26.90 -21.99 -24.48
C GLU A 404 -28.06 -21.00 -24.69
N PRO A 405 -28.62 -20.91 -25.91
CA PRO A 405 -29.75 -20.04 -26.18
C PRO A 405 -30.96 -20.45 -25.33
N ASN A 406 -31.61 -19.45 -24.74
CA ASN A 406 -32.82 -19.60 -23.96
C ASN A 406 -33.96 -18.70 -24.49
N GLN A 407 -35.17 -18.95 -23.99
CA GLN A 407 -36.38 -18.19 -24.35
C GLN A 407 -36.57 -16.94 -23.49
N GLN A 408 -35.97 -16.92 -22.29
CA GLN A 408 -36.05 -15.80 -21.36
C GLN A 408 -35.17 -14.65 -21.84
N ASP A 409 -35.65 -13.42 -21.69
CA ASP A 409 -34.95 -12.19 -22.08
C ASP A 409 -34.64 -12.09 -23.59
N ALA A 410 -35.37 -12.84 -24.43
CA ALA A 410 -35.17 -12.84 -25.87
C ALA A 410 -35.49 -11.47 -26.49
N VAL A 411 -34.51 -10.92 -27.21
CA VAL A 411 -34.65 -9.69 -28.00
C VAL A 411 -35.38 -9.96 -29.31
N ARG A 412 -35.22 -11.16 -29.87
CA ARG A 412 -35.90 -11.62 -31.10
C ARG A 412 -36.92 -12.71 -30.78
N PRO A 413 -38.20 -12.36 -30.60
CA PRO A 413 -39.24 -13.31 -30.22
C PRO A 413 -39.50 -14.36 -31.29
N GLU A 414 -39.31 -14.05 -32.59
CA GLU A 414 -39.42 -15.07 -33.64
C GLU A 414 -38.41 -16.22 -33.46
N LEU A 415 -37.19 -15.92 -33.01
CA LEU A 415 -36.16 -16.92 -32.78
C LEU A 415 -36.39 -17.70 -31.48
N ALA A 416 -36.92 -17.05 -30.45
CA ALA A 416 -37.33 -17.74 -29.22
C ALA A 416 -38.46 -18.75 -29.50
N ASN A 417 -39.43 -18.37 -30.34
CA ASN A 417 -40.52 -19.25 -30.76
C ASN A 417 -40.03 -20.41 -31.65
N ALA A 418 -39.09 -20.15 -32.56
CA ALA A 418 -38.46 -21.20 -33.37
C ALA A 418 -37.68 -22.21 -32.50
N LEU A 419 -36.91 -21.71 -31.52
CA LEU A 419 -36.21 -22.53 -30.53
C LEU A 419 -37.18 -23.35 -29.67
N ALA A 420 -38.35 -22.79 -29.33
CA ALA A 420 -39.40 -23.49 -28.58
C ALA A 420 -40.08 -24.60 -29.38
N LYS A 421 -40.29 -24.37 -30.68
CA LYS A 421 -41.02 -25.28 -31.56
C LYS A 421 -40.21 -26.53 -31.91
N ASP A 422 -38.97 -26.36 -32.36
CA ASP A 422 -38.07 -27.48 -32.65
C ASP A 422 -36.62 -27.06 -32.44
N ARG A 423 -36.08 -27.44 -31.28
CA ARG A 423 -34.71 -27.16 -30.91
C ARG A 423 -33.71 -27.77 -31.90
N LYS A 424 -33.95 -29.00 -32.40
CA LYS A 424 -33.01 -29.68 -33.31
C LYS A 424 -32.97 -28.97 -34.67
N ASP A 425 -34.13 -28.56 -35.18
CA ASP A 425 -34.20 -27.81 -36.43
C ASP A 425 -33.58 -26.41 -36.32
N PHE A 426 -33.80 -25.74 -35.18
CA PHE A 426 -33.21 -24.42 -34.92
C PHE A 426 -31.67 -24.45 -34.99
N PHE A 427 -31.03 -25.41 -34.32
CA PHE A 427 -29.57 -25.56 -34.38
C PHE A 427 -29.08 -26.01 -35.77
N ARG A 428 -29.87 -26.79 -36.51
CA ARG A 428 -29.56 -27.18 -37.90
C ARG A 428 -29.57 -25.99 -38.86
N MET A 429 -30.52 -25.07 -38.70
CA MET A 429 -30.73 -23.93 -39.60
C MET A 429 -29.82 -22.73 -39.28
N ALA A 430 -29.33 -22.63 -38.04
CA ALA A 430 -28.52 -21.50 -37.57
C ALA A 430 -27.28 -21.19 -38.46
N PRO A 431 -26.47 -22.17 -38.91
CA PRO A 431 -25.32 -21.90 -39.79
C PRO A 431 -25.72 -21.35 -41.16
N TYR A 432 -26.84 -21.84 -41.73
CA TYR A 432 -27.34 -21.42 -43.05
C TYR A 432 -27.86 -19.98 -43.02
N GLN A 433 -28.50 -19.57 -41.93
CA GLN A 433 -29.01 -18.21 -41.74
C GLN A 433 -27.89 -17.18 -41.51
N VAL A 434 -26.73 -17.61 -40.99
CA VAL A 434 -25.55 -16.73 -40.82
C VAL A 434 -24.80 -16.54 -42.14
N ALA A 435 -24.79 -17.54 -43.02
CA ALA A 435 -24.09 -17.49 -44.31
C ALA A 435 -24.83 -16.72 -45.41
N ASN A 436 -26.10 -16.38 -45.21
CA ASN A 436 -26.96 -15.79 -46.25
C ASN A 436 -27.65 -14.50 -45.76
N PRO A 437 -26.97 -13.34 -45.76
CA PRO A 437 -27.51 -12.07 -45.25
C PRO A 437 -28.68 -11.51 -46.07
N GLY A 438 -28.99 -12.10 -47.24
CA GLY A 438 -30.07 -11.69 -48.14
C GLY A 438 -31.49 -11.89 -47.61
N PHE A 439 -31.68 -12.51 -46.44
CA PHE A 439 -33.01 -12.81 -45.89
C PHE A 439 -33.57 -11.75 -44.91
N GLN A 440 -32.84 -10.66 -44.60
CA GLN A 440 -33.30 -9.60 -43.69
C GLN A 440 -32.91 -8.18 -44.14
N LEU A 441 -33.31 -7.77 -45.35
CA LEU A 441 -33.59 -6.36 -45.69
C LEU A 441 -34.99 -6.21 -46.30
N LEU A 442 -35.98 -6.92 -45.77
CA LEU A 442 -37.38 -6.57 -45.99
C LEU A 442 -37.79 -5.55 -44.93
N GLY A 443 -37.54 -4.27 -45.20
CA GLY A 443 -38.06 -3.19 -44.34
C GLY A 443 -37.31 -1.87 -44.24
N ARG A 444 -36.35 -1.54 -45.12
CA ARG A 444 -35.92 -0.14 -45.28
C ARG A 444 -36.36 0.39 -46.63
N HIS A 445 -37.44 1.16 -46.60
CA HIS A 445 -37.72 2.15 -47.62
C HIS A 445 -36.45 2.99 -47.83
N THR A 446 -36.02 3.04 -49.07
CA THR A 446 -35.05 4.00 -49.58
C THR A 446 -35.55 5.40 -49.29
N CYS A 447 -34.80 6.16 -48.49
CA CYS A 447 -34.81 7.62 -48.59
C CYS A 447 -33.38 8.06 -48.82
N SER A 448 -33.17 8.45 -50.07
CA SER A 448 -32.06 9.21 -50.64
C SER A 448 -32.00 10.62 -50.05
N HIS A 449 -30.77 11.17 -50.02
CA HIS A 449 -30.38 12.55 -49.67
C HIS A 449 -30.32 12.81 -48.16
N PHE A 450 -29.28 13.40 -47.55
CA PHE A 450 -28.09 14.14 -47.98
C PHE A 450 -26.89 13.73 -47.11
#